data_AF-A0A090VXW5-F1
#
_entry.id   AF-A0A090VXW5-F1
#
_cell.length_a   1.000
_cell.length_b   1.000
_cell.length_c   1.000
_cell.angle_alpha   90.00
_cell.angle_beta   90.00
_cell.angle_gamma   90.00
#
_symmetry.space_group_name_H-M   'P 1'
#
loop_
_entity.id
_entity.type
_entity.pdbx_description
1 polymer ?
#
loop_
_entity_poly.entity_id
_entity_poly.type
_entity_poly.pdbx_seq_one_letter_code
_entity_poly.pdbx_strand_id
1 'polypeptide(L)'
;MIEYDGVKFYNPEICPFGAFTDASKTEEALTAYSKLTDNFFLVSENGIPTVNTDTVALNRKIEGCQMVLNQLIEQEITETIVPLTSFHRDEIYNLIWLVMLGTTRKELLKWATISAFLKIIN
;
A
#
# COMPACT_ATOMS: atom_id res chain seq x y z
N MET A 1 -4.27 -8.08 -9.64
CA MET A 1 -3.39 -6.90 -9.80
C MET A 1 -3.83 -6.22 -11.08
N ILE A 2 -3.92 -4.90 -11.08
CA ILE A 2 -4.28 -4.08 -12.24
C ILE A 2 -2.97 -3.50 -12.76
N GLU A 3 -2.75 -3.51 -14.07
CA GLU A 3 -1.51 -3.02 -14.68
C GLU A 3 -1.81 -2.14 -15.88
N TYR A 4 -1.14 -1.00 -15.96
CA TYR A 4 -1.19 -0.06 -17.08
C TYR A 4 0.23 0.33 -17.44
N ASP A 5 0.70 -0.10 -18.61
CA ASP A 5 2.05 0.18 -19.11
C ASP A 5 3.15 -0.01 -18.04
N GLY A 6 3.18 -1.15 -17.35
CA GLY A 6 4.17 -1.44 -16.32
C GLY A 6 3.99 -0.73 -14.97
N VAL A 7 3.02 0.19 -14.85
CA VAL A 7 2.56 0.71 -13.55
C VAL A 7 1.55 -0.26 -12.96
N LYS A 8 1.82 -0.75 -11.76
CA LYS A 8 1.03 -1.80 -11.11
C LYS A 8 0.22 -1.24 -9.96
N PHE A 9 -1.03 -1.66 -9.86
CA PHE A 9 -1.95 -1.29 -8.80
C PHE A 9 -2.62 -2.53 -8.19
N TYR A 10 -2.96 -2.43 -6.91
CA TYR A 10 -3.90 -3.35 -6.29
C TYR A 10 -5.34 -3.06 -6.72
N ASN A 11 -6.27 -3.96 -6.38
CA ASN A 11 -7.69 -3.63 -6.48
C ASN A 11 -8.01 -2.58 -5.39
N PRO A 12 -8.54 -1.40 -5.73
CA PRO A 12 -8.80 -0.33 -4.76
C PRO A 12 -9.83 -0.70 -3.67
N GLU A 13 -10.68 -1.70 -3.88
CA GLU A 13 -11.58 -2.23 -2.85
C GLU A 13 -10.82 -2.92 -1.72
N ILE A 14 -9.65 -3.50 -2.04
CA ILE A 14 -8.79 -4.20 -1.10
C ILE A 14 -7.75 -3.22 -0.52
N CYS A 15 -7.03 -2.53 -1.40
CA CYS A 15 -5.90 -1.66 -1.04
C CYS A 15 -5.65 -0.65 -2.16
N PRO A 16 -5.79 0.67 -1.94
CA PRO A 16 -5.59 1.67 -2.98
C PRO A 16 -4.11 2.04 -3.12
N PHE A 17 -3.25 1.06 -3.40
CA PHE A 17 -1.81 1.24 -3.59
C PHE A 17 -1.39 0.84 -5.00
N GLY A 18 -0.43 1.58 -5.55
CA GLY A 18 0.32 1.18 -6.74
C GLY A 18 1.80 1.49 -6.61
N ALA A 19 2.56 1.09 -7.62
CA ALA A 19 3.96 1.44 -7.76
C ALA A 19 4.39 1.52 -9.23
N PHE A 20 5.49 2.25 -9.43
CA PHE A 20 6.14 2.42 -10.72
C PHE A 20 7.65 2.50 -10.54
N THR A 21 8.37 2.16 -11.61
CA THR A 21 9.83 2.38 -11.74
C THR A 21 10.16 3.44 -12.80
N ASP A 22 9.25 3.71 -13.74
CA ASP A 22 9.39 4.70 -14.82
C ASP A 22 8.28 5.75 -14.72
N ALA A 23 8.66 6.99 -14.41
CA ALA A 23 7.74 8.11 -14.23
C ALA A 23 7.07 8.56 -15.53
N SER A 24 7.62 8.25 -16.70
CA SER A 24 7.03 8.63 -17.99
C SER A 24 5.74 7.87 -18.29
N LYS A 25 5.54 6.73 -17.63
CA LYS A 25 4.40 5.83 -17.83
C LYS A 25 3.23 6.10 -16.90
N THR A 26 3.40 6.99 -15.92
CA THR A 26 2.42 7.17 -14.86
C THR A 26 1.24 8.03 -15.27
N GLU A 27 1.36 8.94 -16.25
CA GLU A 27 0.30 9.89 -16.56
C GLU A 27 -1.02 9.20 -16.97
N GLU A 28 -0.97 8.35 -18.00
CA GLU A 28 -2.14 7.60 -18.47
C GLU A 28 -2.59 6.55 -17.45
N ALA A 29 -1.63 5.88 -16.80
CA ALA A 29 -1.90 4.84 -15.81
C ALA A 29 -2.68 5.38 -14.60
N LEU A 30 -2.26 6.54 -14.07
CA LEU A 30 -2.92 7.17 -12.93
C LEU A 30 -4.29 7.74 -13.34
N THR A 31 -4.41 8.26 -14.56
CA THR A 31 -5.69 8.72 -15.13
C THR A 31 -6.69 7.56 -15.32
N ALA A 32 -6.21 6.38 -15.71
CA ALA A 32 -7.05 5.20 -15.83
C ALA A 32 -7.47 4.67 -14.45
N TYR A 33 -6.54 4.65 -13.50
CA TYR A 33 -6.80 4.14 -12.16
C TYR A 33 -7.68 5.06 -11.31
N SER A 34 -7.63 6.39 -11.51
CA SER A 34 -8.49 7.36 -10.80
C SER A 34 -9.98 7.16 -11.09
N LYS A 35 -10.34 6.51 -12.21
CA LYS A 35 -11.73 6.13 -12.50
C LYS A 35 -12.28 5.06 -11.57
N LEU A 36 -11.40 4.34 -10.87
CA LEU A 36 -11.77 3.25 -9.96
C LEU A 36 -11.77 3.68 -8.49
N THR A 37 -11.07 4.76 -8.15
CA THR A 37 -10.99 5.26 -6.77
C THR A 37 -10.56 6.72 -6.69
N ASP A 38 -11.15 7.47 -5.76
CA ASP A 38 -10.91 8.90 -5.60
C ASP A 38 -9.51 9.23 -5.05
N ASN A 39 -8.94 8.34 -4.25
CA ASN A 39 -7.66 8.54 -3.57
C ASN A 39 -6.86 7.25 -3.54
N PHE A 40 -5.57 7.34 -3.87
CA PHE A 40 -4.66 6.21 -3.84
C PHE A 40 -3.23 6.65 -3.55
N PHE A 41 -2.43 5.70 -3.11
CA PHE A 41 -1.01 5.87 -2.80
C PHE A 41 -0.17 5.28 -3.92
N LEU A 42 0.94 5.95 -4.21
CA LEU A 42 1.90 5.49 -5.18
C LEU A 42 3.26 5.39 -4.49
N VAL A 43 3.87 4.21 -4.57
CA VAL A 43 5.20 3.95 -4.01
C VAL A 43 6.19 3.87 -5.15
N SER A 44 7.34 4.49 -4.98
CA SER A 44 8.47 4.36 -5.89
C SER A 44 9.75 4.45 -5.09
N GLU A 45 10.88 4.08 -5.69
CA GLU A 45 12.18 4.23 -5.03
C GLU A 45 12.51 5.71 -4.84
N ASN A 46 12.79 6.41 -5.95
CA ASN A 46 13.21 7.82 -5.93
C ASN A 46 12.42 8.67 -6.94
N GLY A 47 11.34 8.11 -7.51
CA GLY A 47 10.58 8.73 -8.58
C GLY A 47 9.56 9.77 -8.07
N ILE A 48 9.28 10.77 -8.89
CA ILE A 48 8.07 11.59 -8.77
C ILE A 48 7.23 11.24 -10.00
N PRO A 49 5.94 10.84 -9.83
CA PRO A 49 5.13 10.48 -10.97
C PRO A 49 4.84 11.69 -11.86
N THR A 50 4.80 11.47 -13.17
CA THR A 50 4.16 12.38 -14.12
C THR A 50 2.65 12.23 -13.99
N VAL A 51 1.92 13.34 -13.82
CA VAL A 51 0.47 13.34 -13.59
C VAL A 51 -0.22 14.31 -14.54
N ASN A 52 -1.38 13.90 -15.05
CA ASN A 52 -2.29 14.80 -15.74
C ASN A 52 -3.09 15.56 -14.67
N THR A 53 -2.76 16.83 -14.47
CA THR A 53 -3.34 17.67 -13.41
C THR A 53 -4.83 17.97 -13.60
N ASP A 54 -5.39 17.75 -14.79
CA ASP A 54 -6.83 17.89 -15.03
C ASP A 54 -7.63 16.72 -14.45
N THR A 55 -6.96 15.60 -14.11
CA THR A 55 -7.59 14.37 -13.65
C THR A 55 -7.09 13.89 -12.29
N VAL A 56 -5.81 14.07 -11.99
CA VAL A 56 -5.17 13.59 -10.76
C VAL A 56 -4.29 14.70 -10.19
N ALA A 57 -4.43 14.96 -8.89
CA ALA A 57 -3.62 15.92 -8.17
C ALA A 57 -2.71 15.21 -7.15
N LEU A 58 -1.42 15.59 -7.13
CA LEU A 58 -0.49 15.12 -6.08
C LEU A 58 -0.80 15.84 -4.76
N ASN A 59 -1.48 15.16 -3.83
CA ASN A 59 -1.85 15.75 -2.55
C ASN A 59 -0.68 15.85 -1.56
N ARG A 60 0.12 14.79 -1.44
CA ARG A 60 1.23 14.70 -0.48
C ARG A 60 2.32 13.80 -1.01
N LYS A 61 3.58 14.19 -0.74
CA LYS A 61 4.75 13.32 -0.85
C LYS A 61 5.25 12.97 0.55
N ILE A 62 5.58 11.70 0.77
CA ILE A 62 6.16 11.22 2.03
C ILE A 62 7.44 10.47 1.67
N GLU A 63 8.57 10.89 2.22
CA GLU A 63 9.84 10.18 2.06
C GLU A 63 9.88 9.00 3.05
N GLY A 64 10.01 7.79 2.53
CA GLY A 64 10.12 6.58 3.33
C GLY A 64 11.57 6.12 3.45
N CYS A 65 11.92 5.50 4.58
CA CYS A 65 13.16 4.74 4.71
C CYS A 65 12.82 3.25 4.68
N GLN A 66 13.04 2.59 3.55
CA GLN A 66 12.82 1.15 3.44
C GLN A 66 13.92 0.41 4.22
N MET A 67 13.50 -0.36 5.22
CA MET A 67 14.40 -1.16 6.04
C MET A 67 14.42 -2.62 5.54
N VAL A 68 15.60 -3.22 5.49
CA VAL A 68 15.78 -4.65 5.15
C VAL A 68 16.45 -5.34 6.32
N LEU A 69 15.81 -6.37 6.87
CA LEU A 69 16.38 -7.22 7.92
C LEU A 69 17.24 -8.32 7.28
N ASN A 70 18.51 -8.03 7.03
CA ASN A 70 19.44 -8.99 6.42
C ASN A 70 19.90 -10.09 7.39
N GLN A 71 19.91 -9.79 8.69
CA GLN A 71 20.29 -10.70 9.74
C GLN A 71 19.31 -10.54 10.91
N LEU A 72 18.69 -11.65 11.30
CA LEU A 72 17.87 -11.69 12.51
C LEU A 72 18.81 -11.83 13.71
N ILE A 73 18.76 -10.87 14.61
CA ILE A 73 19.44 -10.96 15.90
C ILE A 73 18.50 -11.72 16.84
N GLU A 74 18.99 -12.77 17.50
CA GLU A 74 18.21 -13.46 18.52
C GLU A 74 18.01 -12.52 19.71
N GLN A 75 16.75 -12.22 19.97
CA GLN A 75 16.30 -11.47 21.14
C GLN A 75 15.30 -12.35 21.90
N GLU A 76 15.44 -12.40 23.22
CA GLU A 76 14.46 -13.08 24.07
C GLU A 76 13.11 -12.35 23.96
N ILE A 77 12.09 -13.07 23.50
CA ILE A 77 10.71 -12.58 23.48
C ILE A 77 10.13 -12.85 24.87
N THR A 78 9.85 -11.78 25.61
CA THR A 78 9.32 -11.87 26.99
C THR A 78 7.80 -11.90 27.04
N GLU A 79 7.17 -11.50 25.94
CA GLU A 79 5.74 -11.36 25.76
C GLU A 79 5.09 -12.65 25.23
N THR A 80 3.82 -12.86 25.58
CA THR A 80 3.02 -13.93 24.99
C THR A 80 2.53 -13.52 23.60
N ILE A 81 3.05 -14.15 22.55
CA ILE A 81 2.59 -13.96 21.18
C ILE A 81 1.44 -14.95 20.88
N VAL A 82 0.25 -14.42 20.61
CA VAL A 82 -0.93 -15.22 20.28
C VAL A 82 -1.23 -15.13 18.77
N PRO A 83 -1.34 -16.26 18.05
CA PRO A 83 -1.74 -16.26 16.65
C PRO A 83 -3.15 -15.68 16.45
N LEU A 84 -3.26 -14.71 15.55
CA LEU A 84 -4.53 -14.12 15.19
C LEU A 84 -5.32 -15.05 14.27
N THR A 85 -6.61 -15.17 14.55
CA THR A 85 -7.60 -15.93 13.77
C THR A 85 -8.74 -15.03 13.29
N SER A 86 -9.65 -15.55 12.48
CA SER A 86 -10.84 -14.83 12.02
C SER A 86 -11.72 -14.26 13.14
N PHE A 87 -11.64 -14.83 14.35
CA PHE A 87 -12.37 -14.33 15.53
C PHE A 87 -11.92 -12.93 15.97
N HIS A 88 -10.68 -12.54 15.68
CA HIS A 88 -10.11 -11.25 16.11
C HIS A 88 -10.33 -10.12 15.10
N ARG A 89 -11.10 -10.37 14.02
CA ARG A 89 -11.23 -9.45 12.88
C ARG A 89 -11.64 -8.03 13.29
N ASP A 90 -12.69 -7.91 14.09
CA ASP A 90 -13.27 -6.62 14.43
C ASP A 90 -12.35 -5.84 15.40
N GLU A 91 -11.69 -6.55 16.32
CA GLU A 91 -10.69 -5.97 17.22
C GLU A 91 -9.48 -5.43 16.44
N ILE A 92 -8.96 -6.20 15.48
CA ILE A 92 -7.87 -5.76 14.60
C ILE A 92 -8.30 -4.56 13.78
N TYR A 93 -9.52 -4.56 13.23
CA TYR A 93 -10.04 -3.43 12.47
C TYR A 93 -10.10 -2.16 13.32
N ASN A 94 -10.63 -2.27 14.53
CA ASN A 94 -10.73 -1.14 15.45
C ASN A 94 -9.35 -0.63 15.86
N LEU A 95 -8.40 -1.54 16.12
CA LEU A 95 -7.02 -1.15 16.44
C LEU A 95 -6.35 -0.42 15.27
N ILE A 96 -6.43 -0.97 14.05
CA ILE A 96 -5.86 -0.32 12.87
C ILE A 96 -6.51 1.04 12.63
N TRP A 97 -7.82 1.14 12.80
CA TRP A 97 -8.53 2.42 12.67
C TRP A 97 -8.05 3.47 13.69
N LEU A 98 -7.68 3.05 14.90
CA LEU A 98 -7.13 3.94 15.93
C LEU A 98 -5.70 4.40 15.61
N VAL A 99 -4.88 3.54 15.02
CA VAL A 99 -3.42 3.78 14.89
C VAL A 99 -3.02 4.26 13.48
N MET A 100 -3.73 3.82 12.44
CA MET A 100 -3.47 4.15 11.05
C MET A 100 -4.57 5.06 10.51
N LEU A 101 -4.18 6.26 10.08
CA LEU A 101 -5.06 7.35 9.61
C LEU A 101 -5.80 7.01 8.29
N GLY A 102 -6.74 6.07 8.32
CA GLY A 102 -7.78 5.90 7.29
C GLY A 102 -7.38 5.25 5.97
N THR A 103 -6.15 4.73 5.83
CA THR A 103 -5.68 4.11 4.57
C THR A 103 -6.10 2.64 4.41
N THR A 104 -6.58 2.01 5.49
CA THR A 104 -6.91 0.58 5.51
C THR A 104 -8.41 0.36 5.28
N ARG A 105 -8.76 -0.41 4.23
CA ARG A 105 -10.13 -0.87 3.98
C ARG A 105 -10.43 -2.14 4.79
N LYS A 106 -11.69 -2.31 5.21
CA LYS A 106 -12.16 -3.54 5.92
C LYS A 106 -11.82 -4.83 5.15
N GLU A 107 -11.85 -4.76 3.83
CA GLU A 107 -11.55 -5.90 2.95
C GLU A 107 -10.08 -6.34 3.01
N LEU A 108 -9.12 -5.45 3.31
CA LEU A 108 -7.72 -5.82 3.51
C LEU A 108 -7.56 -6.88 4.62
N LEU A 109 -8.38 -6.77 5.67
CA LEU A 109 -8.38 -7.72 6.79
C LEU A 109 -9.02 -9.07 6.45
N LYS A 110 -9.75 -9.19 5.34
CA LYS A 110 -10.19 -10.51 4.85
C LYS A 110 -9.03 -11.28 4.23
N TRP A 111 -8.01 -10.57 3.75
CA TRP A 111 -6.89 -11.14 3.00
C TRP A 111 -5.54 -10.99 3.71
N ALA A 112 -5.54 -10.68 5.02
CA ALA A 112 -4.37 -10.31 5.80
C ALA A 112 -3.28 -11.40 5.86
N THR A 113 -2.54 -11.52 4.76
CA THR A 113 -1.09 -11.64 4.78
C THR A 113 -0.60 -10.21 4.69
N ILE A 114 0.13 -9.73 5.70
CA ILE A 114 0.77 -8.40 5.73
C ILE A 114 1.92 -8.41 4.72
N SER A 115 1.59 -8.48 3.42
CA SER A 115 2.53 -8.56 2.29
C SER A 115 2.17 -7.53 1.22
N ALA A 116 1.40 -6.48 1.55
CA ALA A 116 0.95 -5.49 0.57
C ALA A 116 2.07 -4.51 0.17
N PHE A 117 3.13 -4.32 0.96
CA PHE A 117 4.16 -3.34 0.65
C PHE A 117 5.33 -3.89 -0.20
N LEU A 118 5.66 -5.19 -0.06
CA LEU A 118 6.85 -5.77 -0.70
C LEU A 118 6.65 -6.26 -2.14
N LYS A 119 5.41 -6.51 -2.58
CA LYS A 119 5.12 -7.15 -3.89
C LYS A 119 5.01 -6.20 -5.08
N ILE A 120 4.97 -4.88 -4.89
CA ILE A 120 4.82 -3.96 -6.02
C ILE A 120 6.18 -3.43 -6.53
N ILE A 121 7.24 -3.50 -5.72
CA ILE A 121 8.57 -2.96 -6.09
C ILE A 121 9.50 -4.04 -6.69
N ASN A 122 9.27 -5.34 -6.42
CA ASN A 122 10.06 -6.46 -6.95
C ASN A 122 9.26 -7.35 -7.89
#